data_AF-A0A832KDH4-F1
#
_entry.id   AF-A0A832KDH4-F1
#
_cell.length_a   1.000
_cell.length_b   1.000
_cell.length_c   1.000
_cell.angle_alpha   90.00
_cell.angle_beta   90.00
_cell.angle_gamma   90.00
#
_symmetry.space_group_name_H-M   'P 1'
#
loop_
_entity.id
_entity.type
_entity.pdbx_description
1 polymer ?
#
loop_
_entity_poly.entity_id
_entity_poly.type
_entity_poly.pdbx_seq_one_letter_code
_entity_poly.pdbx_strand_id
1 'polypeptide(L)' 'MGGLLWAVFGLIIAVFVIWALSAFIPAALKAKPWRHVKVRDEALEALRLRYAKGEISKEEYLERKKLLEEE' A
#
# COMPACT_ATOMS: atom_id res chain seq x y z
N MET A 1 -33.28 33.49 4.94
CA MET A 1 -33.19 32.03 5.18
C MET A 1 -32.29 31.29 4.16
N GLY A 2 -31.36 31.97 3.46
CA GLY A 2 -30.50 31.31 2.44
C GLY A 2 -29.16 30.80 2.97
N GLY A 3 -28.62 31.40 4.03
CA GLY A 3 -27.28 31.06 4.55
C GLY A 3 -27.21 29.67 5.21
N LEU A 4 -28.29 29.25 5.89
CA LEU A 4 -28.34 27.93 6.52
C LEU A 4 -28.37 26.79 5.49
N LEU A 5 -29.11 26.98 4.39
CA LEU A 5 -29.15 26.03 3.27
C LEU A 5 -27.78 25.91 2.59
N TRP A 6 -27.08 27.02 2.38
CA TRP A 6 -25.73 27.03 1.84
C TRP A 6 -24.71 26.38 2.79
N ALA A 7 -24.83 26.60 4.10
CA ALA A 7 -23.96 25.98 5.09
C ALA A 7 -24.13 24.45 5.14
N VAL A 8 -25.39 23.97 5.12
CA VAL A 8 -25.69 22.53 5.10
C VAL A 8 -25.23 21.90 3.79
N PHE A 9 -25.44 22.58 2.65
CA PHE A 9 -24.98 22.10 1.36
C PHE A 9 -23.44 22.00 1.28
N GLY A 10 -22.73 23.01 1.80
CA GLY A 10 -21.28 22.99 1.91
C GLY A 10 -20.77 21.86 2.80
N LEU A 11 -21.45 21.57 3.92
CA LEU A 11 -21.11 20.47 4.83
C LEU A 11 -21.25 19.11 4.14
N ILE A 12 -22.35 18.89 3.40
CA ILE A 12 -22.59 17.64 2.67
C ILE A 12 -21.51 17.41 1.61
N ILE A 13 -21.16 18.45 0.85
CA ILE A 13 -20.09 18.37 -0.16
C ILE A 13 -18.74 18.09 0.50
N ALA A 14 -18.41 18.74 1.61
CA ALA A 14 -17.16 18.52 2.32
C ALA A 14 -17.03 17.05 2.80
N VAL A 15 -18.10 16.50 3.39
CA VAL A 15 -18.13 15.08 3.80
C VAL A 15 -18.00 14.14 2.60
N PHE A 16 -18.68 14.44 1.50
CA PHE A 16 -18.61 13.63 0.27
C PHE A 16 -17.21 13.64 -0.34
N VAL A 17 -16.53 14.80 -0.37
CA VAL A 17 -15.16 14.93 -0.86
C VAL A 17 -14.19 14.15 0.02
N ILE A 18 -14.32 14.25 1.36
CA ILE A 18 -13.48 13.49 2.31
C ILE A 18 -13.69 11.98 2.13
N TRP A 19 -14.95 11.54 1.98
CA TRP A 19 -15.29 10.14 1.77
C TRP A 19 -14.77 9.61 0.42
N ALA A 20 -14.93 10.38 -0.65
CA ALA A 20 -14.45 10.04 -1.99
C ALA A 20 -12.91 9.94 -2.03
N LEU A 21 -12.20 10.90 -1.42
CA LEU A 21 -10.74 10.83 -1.29
C LEU A 21 -10.32 9.64 -0.42
N SER A 22 -11.00 9.40 0.70
CA SER A 22 -10.72 8.25 1.59
C SER A 22 -11.04 6.89 0.96
N ALA A 23 -11.92 6.82 -0.04
CA ALA A 23 -12.21 5.59 -0.80
C ALA A 23 -11.23 5.38 -1.96
N PHE A 24 -10.64 6.44 -2.50
CA PHE A 24 -9.70 6.39 -3.62
C PHE A 24 -8.25 6.10 -3.18
N ILE A 25 -7.85 6.59 -2.00
CA ILE A 25 -6.52 6.37 -1.42
C ILE A 25 -6.21 4.89 -1.06
N PRO A 26 -7.13 4.07 -0.51
CA PRO A 26 -6.84 2.68 -0.14
C PRO A 26 -6.71 1.73 -1.33
N ALA A 27 -6.99 2.16 -2.57
CA ALA A 27 -6.69 1.35 -3.76
C ALA A 27 -5.18 1.37 -4.10
N ALA A 28 -4.50 2.51 -3.85
CA ALA A 28 -3.07 2.67 -4.07
C ALA A 28 -2.24 2.38 -2.79
N LEU A 29 -2.84 2.55 -1.60
CA LEU A 29 -2.20 2.31 -0.31
C LEU A 29 -2.74 1.08 0.45
N LYS A 30 -3.39 0.12 -0.24
CA LYS A 30 -3.50 -1.27 0.26
C LYS A 30 -2.12 -1.99 0.30
N ALA A 31 -1.03 -1.24 0.46
CA ALA A 31 0.14 -1.70 1.17
C ALA A 31 -0.27 -1.97 2.63
N LYS A 32 -0.63 -3.24 2.86
CA LYS A 32 -0.62 -3.96 4.13
C LYS A 32 -1.45 -3.34 5.28
N PRO A 33 -2.61 -3.94 5.63
CA PRO A 33 -3.11 -3.77 6.99
C PRO A 33 -2.00 -4.21 7.95
N TRP A 34 -1.86 -3.54 9.10
CA TRP A 34 -1.01 -3.94 10.22
C TRP A 34 -1.18 -5.43 10.49
N ARG A 35 -0.31 -6.21 9.88
CA ARG A 35 -0.25 -7.65 9.96
C ARG A 35 1.18 -7.87 10.35
N HIS A 36 1.41 -8.46 11.53
CA HIS A 36 2.68 -9.02 11.94
C HIS A 36 3.42 -9.55 10.71
N VAL A 37 4.30 -8.73 10.14
CA VAL A 37 5.07 -9.13 8.97
C VAL A 37 6.17 -9.97 9.55
N LYS A 38 6.06 -11.28 9.36
CA LYS A 38 7.16 -12.19 9.68
C LYS A 38 8.37 -11.64 8.93
N VAL A 39 9.48 -11.41 9.62
CA VAL A 39 10.74 -10.86 9.07
C VAL A 39 11.12 -11.48 7.71
N ARG A 40 10.77 -12.77 7.51
CA ARG A 40 10.90 -13.50 6.25
C ARG A 40 10.20 -12.84 5.05
N ASP A 41 8.97 -12.35 5.23
CA ASP A 41 8.21 -11.69 4.15
C ASP A 41 8.88 -10.37 3.73
N GLU A 42 9.47 -9.63 4.68
CA GLU A 42 10.23 -8.41 4.38
C GLU A 42 11.53 -8.72 3.63
N ALA A 43 12.24 -9.78 4.04
CA ALA A 43 13.48 -10.21 3.38
C ALA A 43 13.22 -10.65 1.94
N LEU A 44 12.16 -11.41 1.69
CA LEU A 44 11.75 -11.83 0.33
C LEU A 44 11.31 -10.64 -0.53
N GLU A 45 10.61 -9.67 0.06
CA GLU A 45 10.14 -8.47 -0.63
C GLU A 45 11.33 -7.56 -1.04
N ALA A 46 12.32 -7.40 -0.15
CA ALA A 46 13.57 -6.70 -0.45
C ALA A 46 14.38 -7.41 -1.55
N LEU A 47 14.47 -8.74 -1.51
CA LEU A 47 15.16 -9.54 -2.53
C LEU A 47 14.50 -9.38 -3.91
N ARG A 48 13.17 -9.41 -3.96
CA ARG A 48 12.39 -9.20 -5.20
C ARG A 48 12.57 -7.81 -5.78
N LEU A 49 12.65 -6.78 -4.93
CA LEU A 49 12.88 -5.40 -5.36
C LEU A 49 14.24 -5.24 -6.04
N ARG A 50 15.30 -5.83 -5.48
CA ARG A 50 16.65 -5.77 -6.07
C ARG A 50 16.73 -6.46 -7.43
N TYR A 51 16.05 -7.60 -7.58
CA TYR A 51 15.94 -8.29 -8.87
C TYR A 51 15.18 -7.45 -9.90
N ALA A 52 14.07 -6.82 -9.50
CA ALA A 52 13.29 -5.96 -10.40
C ALA A 52 14.06 -4.72 -10.86
N LYS A 53 14.99 -4.22 -10.04
CA LYS A 53 15.91 -3.14 -10.40
C LYS A 53 17.09 -3.59 -11.26
N GLY A 54 17.28 -4.89 -11.45
CA GLY A 54 18.44 -5.46 -12.15
C GLY A 54 19.74 -5.39 -11.35
N GLU A 55 19.67 -5.16 -10.03
CA GLU A 55 20.84 -5.10 -9.13
C GLU A 55 21.44 -6.49 -8.87
N ILE A 56 20.67 -7.55 -9.09
CA ILE A 56 21.08 -8.96 -8.94
C ILE A 56 20.62 -9.77 -10.15
N SER A 57 21.39 -10.82 -10.48
CA SER A 57 21.03 -11.74 -11.56
C SER A 57 19.88 -12.67 -11.16
N LYS A 58 19.30 -13.36 -12.16
CA LYS A 58 18.23 -14.34 -11.92
C LYS A 58 18.71 -15.51 -11.09
N GLU A 59 19.94 -15.95 -11.30
CA GLU A 59 20.57 -17.06 -10.56
C GLU A 59 20.71 -16.69 -9.09
N GLU A 60 21.27 -15.51 -8.80
CA GLU A 60 21.46 -14.99 -7.44
C GLU A 60 20.13 -14.77 -6.70
N TYR A 61 19.10 -14.33 -7.42
CA TYR A 61 17.74 -14.21 -6.88
C TYR A 61 17.17 -15.59 -6.47
N LEU A 62 17.29 -16.60 -7.34
CA LEU A 62 16.72 -17.93 -7.09
C LEU A 62 17.42 -18.67 -5.95
N GLU A 63 18.75 -18.53 -5.83
CA GLU A 63 19.52 -19.13 -4.75
C GLU A 63 19.12 -18.55 -3.39
N ARG A 64 19.10 -17.21 -3.28
CA ARG A 64 18.72 -16.52 -2.04
C ARG A 64 17.26 -16.73 -1.66
N LYS A 65 16.38 -16.80 -2.66
CA LYS A 65 14.96 -17.08 -2.42
C LYS A 65 14.76 -18.45 -1.78
N LYS A 66 15.46 -19.49 -2.26
CA LYS A 66 15.38 -20.84 -1.69
C LYS A 66 15.85 -20.87 -0.24
N LEU A 67 16.98 -20.24 0.06
CA LEU A 67 17.51 -20.17 1.43
C LEU A 67 16.50 -19.52 2.40
N LEU A 68 15.84 -18.44 1.99
CA LEU A 68 14.84 -17.75 2.80
C LEU A 68 13.51 -18.51 2.91
N GLU A 69 13.20 -19.42 2.00
CA GLU A 69 12.01 -20.27 2.04
C GLU A 69 12.21 -21.56 2.85
N GLU A 70 13.46 -22.02 3.00
CA GLU A 70 13.83 -23.24 3.74
C GLU A 70 14.09 -23.01 5.25
N GLU A 71 14.16 -21.75 5.72
CA GLU A 71 14.14 -21.36 7.16
C GLU A 71 12.72 -21.26 7.77
#